data_AF-A0A0D7CQL4-F1
#
_entry.id   AF-A0A0D7CQL4-F1
#
_cell.length_a   1.000
_cell.length_b   1.000
_cell.length_c   1.000
_cell.angle_alpha   90.00
_cell.angle_beta   90.00
_cell.angle_gamma   90.00
#
_symmetry.space_group_name_H-M   'P 1'
#
loop_
_entity.id
_entity.type
_entity.pdbx_description
1 polymer ?
#
loop_
_entity_poly.entity_id
_entity_poly.type
_entity_poly.pdbx_seq_one_letter_code
_entity_poly.pdbx_strand_id
1 'polypeptide(L)'
;MRTPHTTALLIGLAALTAALAAPPALGAPAAGAAAVGRSMHAPASGDCAPGQLCLWPTADFGGKRWTHELSDTDIESCIPLPKGSSAASLANRTGRPVTTYQSAQCAETGEYDTYPGGGSWVPRSPYQVRAFKVWER
;
A
#
# COMPACT_ATOMS: atom_id res chain seq x y z
N MET A 1 12.76 -34.76 49.22
CA MET A 1 12.84 -33.59 50.12
C MET A 1 11.95 -32.52 49.50
N ARG A 2 10.67 -32.45 49.88
CA ARG A 2 10.06 -31.45 50.80
C ARG A 2 10.28 -29.98 50.36
N THR A 3 9.26 -29.45 49.66
CA THR A 3 8.54 -28.14 49.79
C THR A 3 9.09 -27.05 50.73
N PRO A 4 8.56 -25.78 50.74
CA PRO A 4 7.76 -24.95 49.80
C PRO A 4 8.37 -23.51 49.66
N HIS A 5 7.77 -22.51 49.00
CA HIS A 5 6.95 -21.42 49.60
C HIS A 5 6.40 -20.50 48.48
N THR A 6 5.09 -20.43 48.21
CA THR A 6 4.04 -19.54 48.75
C THR A 6 4.25 -18.01 48.67
N THR A 7 3.36 -17.38 47.89
CA THR A 7 2.58 -16.14 48.17
C THR A 7 3.26 -14.77 48.15
N ALA A 8 2.76 -13.87 47.28
CA ALA A 8 2.21 -12.57 47.72
C ALA A 8 1.43 -11.86 46.59
N LEU A 9 0.11 -11.81 46.80
CA LEU A 9 -0.88 -10.95 46.17
C LEU A 9 -0.69 -9.51 46.66
N LEU A 10 -0.62 -8.51 45.78
CA LEU A 10 -0.88 -7.11 46.17
C LEU A 10 -1.75 -6.41 45.13
N ILE A 11 -2.99 -6.20 45.54
CA ILE A 11 -4.03 -5.40 44.90
C ILE A 11 -3.70 -3.93 45.23
N GLY A 12 -3.71 -3.07 44.21
CA GLY A 12 -3.57 -1.62 44.39
C GLY A 12 -4.57 -0.88 43.51
N LEU A 13 -5.80 -0.69 44.02
CA LEU A 13 -6.72 0.32 43.49
C LEU A 13 -6.32 1.68 44.07
N ALA A 14 -5.93 2.62 43.20
CA ALA A 14 -5.85 4.03 43.55
C ALA A 14 -6.79 4.81 42.61
N ALA A 15 -7.98 5.13 43.11
CA ALA A 15 -8.86 6.11 42.51
C ALA A 15 -8.36 7.51 42.90
N LEU A 16 -8.02 8.33 41.91
CA LEU A 16 -7.82 9.77 42.11
C LEU A 16 -8.87 10.52 41.29
N THR A 17 -9.92 10.96 41.99
CA THR A 17 -10.86 11.98 41.53
C THR A 17 -10.26 13.35 41.80
N ALA A 18 -9.86 14.07 40.74
CA ALA A 18 -9.53 15.49 40.79
C ALA A 18 -10.53 16.24 39.91
N ALA A 19 -11.20 17.22 40.50
CA ALA A 19 -12.29 17.96 39.91
C ALA A 19 -11.95 19.46 39.85
N LEU A 20 -12.40 20.10 38.76
CA LEU A 20 -12.57 21.53 38.46
C LEU A 20 -11.33 22.46 38.36
N ALA A 21 -11.15 23.04 37.16
CA ALA A 21 -11.32 24.47 36.93
C ALA A 21 -11.35 24.77 35.42
N ALA A 22 -12.43 25.40 34.94
CA ALA A 22 -12.58 25.87 33.56
C ALA A 22 -12.41 27.41 33.50
N PRO A 23 -11.49 27.95 32.70
CA PRO A 23 -11.44 29.37 32.39
C PRO A 23 -12.30 29.72 31.15
N PRO A 24 -13.01 30.87 31.12
CA PRO A 24 -13.60 31.40 29.90
C PRO A 24 -12.55 32.23 29.16
N ALA A 25 -12.16 31.81 27.94
CA ALA A 25 -11.32 32.62 27.06
C ALA A 25 -12.15 33.13 25.88
N LEU A 26 -12.18 34.46 25.76
CA LEU A 26 -12.81 35.24 24.71
C LEU A 26 -12.29 34.89 23.31
N GLY A 27 -13.18 35.04 22.32
CA GLY A 27 -12.89 34.79 20.91
C GLY A 27 -11.88 35.74 20.28
N ALA A 28 -11.22 35.24 19.23
CA ALA A 28 -10.48 35.97 18.20
C ALA A 28 -10.37 35.06 16.94
N PRO A 29 -10.14 35.63 15.74
CA PRO A 29 -10.86 35.30 14.52
C PRO A 29 -10.35 34.07 13.75
N ALA A 30 -11.22 33.57 12.87
CA ALA A 30 -10.94 32.54 11.87
C ALA A 30 -9.79 32.95 10.96
N ALA A 31 -8.60 32.43 11.24
CA ALA A 31 -7.56 32.28 10.24
C ALA A 31 -7.95 31.08 9.36
N GLY A 32 -8.56 31.38 8.21
CA GLY A 32 -8.76 30.42 7.13
C GLY A 32 -7.42 29.94 6.60
N ALA A 33 -6.81 28.98 7.30
CA ALA A 33 -5.81 28.12 6.70
C ALA A 33 -6.56 27.22 5.72
N ALA A 34 -6.57 27.62 4.45
CA ALA A 34 -6.82 26.71 3.34
C ALA A 34 -5.69 25.67 3.35
N ALA A 35 -5.82 24.69 4.25
CA ALA A 35 -5.15 23.43 4.10
C ALA A 35 -5.72 22.83 2.81
N VAL A 36 -4.98 23.01 1.71
CA VAL A 36 -5.05 22.08 0.58
C VAL A 36 -4.54 20.76 1.12
N GLY A 37 -5.40 20.09 1.90
CA GLY A 37 -5.26 18.69 2.22
C GLY A 37 -5.33 18.00 0.87
N ARG A 38 -4.17 17.66 0.32
CA ARG A 38 -4.10 16.51 -0.57
C ARG A 38 -4.58 15.37 0.30
N SER A 39 -5.87 15.05 0.20
CA SER A 39 -6.42 13.84 0.78
C SER A 39 -5.52 12.73 0.27
N MET A 40 -4.68 12.19 1.15
CA MET A 40 -4.11 10.86 0.97
C MET A 40 -5.30 9.91 1.09
N HIS A 41 -6.12 9.87 0.04
CA HIS A 41 -7.03 8.76 -0.15
C HIS A 41 -6.09 7.59 -0.39
N ALA A 42 -5.92 6.74 0.62
CA ALA A 42 -5.45 5.40 0.36
C ALA A 42 -6.42 4.83 -0.68
N PRO A 43 -5.96 4.40 -1.86
CA PRO A 43 -6.85 3.79 -2.84
C PRO A 43 -7.68 2.74 -2.16
N ALA A 44 -8.99 2.99 -2.12
CA ALA A 44 -9.90 1.91 -1.86
C ALA A 44 -9.67 0.87 -2.96
N SER A 45 -9.89 -0.40 -2.64
CA SER A 45 -9.82 -1.56 -3.53
C SER A 45 -10.72 -1.51 -4.79
N GLY A 46 -11.21 -0.32 -5.18
CA GLY A 46 -11.96 -0.03 -6.39
C GLY A 46 -11.20 0.82 -7.42
N ASP A 47 -10.00 1.34 -7.13
CA ASP A 47 -9.36 2.27 -8.07
C ASP A 47 -8.92 1.57 -9.38
N CYS A 48 -8.57 0.28 -9.34
CA CYS A 48 -8.15 -0.50 -10.51
C CYS A 48 -9.31 -1.31 -11.12
N ALA A 49 -9.69 -1.00 -12.36
CA ALA A 49 -10.84 -1.61 -13.03
C ALA A 49 -10.50 -3.04 -13.55
N PRO A 50 -11.52 -3.90 -13.75
CA PRO A 50 -11.33 -5.16 -14.48
C PRO A 50 -10.71 -4.92 -15.86
N GLY A 51 -9.77 -5.76 -16.26
CA GLY A 51 -9.01 -5.60 -17.51
C GLY A 51 -7.70 -4.82 -17.34
N GLN A 52 -7.46 -4.19 -16.19
CA GLN A 52 -6.28 -3.35 -15.97
C GLN A 52 -5.17 -4.03 -15.17
N LEU A 53 -3.93 -3.68 -15.49
CA LEU A 53 -2.82 -3.71 -14.56
C LEU A 53 -2.59 -2.29 -14.02
N CYS A 54 -2.53 -2.17 -12.70
CA CYS A 54 -2.33 -0.89 -12.03
C CYS A 54 -1.06 -0.94 -11.18
N LEU A 55 -0.24 0.10 -11.29
CA LEU A 55 1.07 0.20 -10.65
C LEU A 55 1.20 1.56 -9.96
N TRP A 56 1.65 1.56 -8.71
CA TRP A 56 1.80 2.77 -7.90
C TRP A 56 3.25 2.94 -7.44
N PRO A 57 3.77 4.18 -7.45
CA PRO A 57 5.15 4.46 -7.09
C PRO A 57 5.47 4.22 -5.62
N THR A 58 4.48 4.28 -4.73
CA THR A 58 4.69 4.01 -3.30
C THR A 58 3.97 2.74 -2.85
N ALA A 59 4.37 2.24 -1.69
CA ALA A 59 3.62 1.21 -0.99
C ALA A 59 2.18 1.69 -0.70
N ASP A 60 1.34 0.72 -0.35
CA ASP A 60 -0.05 0.92 0.08
C ASP A 60 -0.86 1.71 -0.96
N PHE A 61 -0.53 1.51 -2.24
CA PHE A 61 -1.15 2.12 -3.42
C PHE A 61 -1.05 3.65 -3.48
N GLY A 62 -0.05 4.27 -2.86
CA GLY A 62 0.07 5.74 -2.90
C GLY A 62 0.68 6.32 -4.18
N GLY A 63 0.41 7.60 -4.42
CA GLY A 63 0.98 8.38 -5.52
C GLY A 63 0.20 8.31 -6.85
N LYS A 64 0.72 8.98 -7.88
CA LYS A 64 0.11 8.96 -9.22
C LYS A 64 0.35 7.59 -9.85
N ARG A 65 -0.74 6.90 -10.16
CA ARG A 65 -0.76 5.56 -10.71
C ARG A 65 -0.45 5.52 -12.21
N TRP A 66 0.16 4.42 -12.65
CA TRP A 66 0.15 3.97 -14.05
C TRP A 66 -0.89 2.87 -14.26
N THR A 67 -1.66 2.98 -15.34
CA THR A 67 -2.68 2.03 -15.73
C THR A 67 -2.35 1.48 -17.11
N HIS A 68 -2.37 0.16 -17.24
CA HIS A 68 -2.20 -0.55 -18.50
C HIS A 68 -3.45 -1.39 -18.76
N GLU A 69 -4.16 -1.08 -19.84
CA GLU A 69 -5.32 -1.85 -20.27
C GLU A 69 -4.86 -3.11 -21.01
N LEU A 70 -5.47 -4.25 -20.71
CA LEU A 70 -5.15 -5.50 -21.39
C LEU A 70 -5.35 -5.42 -22.92
N SER A 71 -6.33 -4.64 -23.39
CA SER A 71 -6.60 -4.48 -24.83
C SER A 71 -5.44 -3.83 -25.58
N ASP A 72 -4.65 -3.02 -24.89
CA ASP A 72 -3.62 -2.16 -25.49
C ASP A 72 -2.21 -2.58 -25.04
N THR A 73 -2.12 -3.69 -24.30
CA THR A 73 -0.87 -4.22 -23.76
C THR A 73 -0.51 -5.50 -24.50
N ASP A 74 0.66 -5.51 -25.14
CA ASP A 74 1.16 -6.70 -25.82
C ASP A 74 1.38 -7.85 -24.83
N ILE A 75 0.81 -9.01 -25.15
CA ILE A 75 0.99 -10.26 -24.40
C ILE A 75 2.38 -10.84 -24.74
N GLU A 76 3.00 -11.52 -23.78
CA GLU A 76 4.33 -12.12 -23.89
C GLU A 76 5.49 -11.15 -24.18
N SER A 77 5.23 -9.84 -24.19
CA SER A 77 6.22 -8.81 -24.46
C SER A 77 6.66 -8.11 -23.18
N CYS A 78 7.94 -7.74 -23.10
CA CYS A 78 8.46 -6.98 -21.97
C CYS A 78 8.02 -5.52 -22.09
N ILE A 79 7.21 -5.06 -21.13
CA ILE A 79 6.71 -3.69 -21.09
C ILE A 79 7.46 -2.92 -19.99
N PRO A 80 8.39 -2.01 -20.35
CA PRO A 80 9.08 -1.19 -19.37
C PRO A 80 8.18 -0.07 -18.85
N LEU A 81 8.33 0.27 -17.58
CA LEU A 81 7.81 1.53 -17.04
C LEU A 81 8.59 2.73 -17.61
N PRO A 82 8.05 3.95 -17.52
CA PRO A 82 8.76 5.14 -17.93
C PRO A 82 10.16 5.22 -17.30
N LYS A 83 11.16 5.64 -18.07
CA LYS A 83 12.55 5.70 -17.60
C LYS A 83 12.67 6.49 -16.28
N GLY A 84 13.41 5.93 -15.32
CA GLY A 84 13.58 6.52 -13.99
C GLY A 84 12.38 6.35 -13.05
N SER A 85 11.31 5.68 -13.48
CA SER A 85 10.16 5.34 -12.66
C SER A 85 10.24 3.90 -12.15
N SER A 86 9.58 3.65 -11.02
CA SER A 86 9.34 2.31 -10.51
C SER A 86 8.02 2.27 -9.74
N ALA A 87 7.49 1.07 -9.55
CA ALA A 87 6.33 0.83 -8.70
C ALA A 87 6.69 -0.01 -7.47
N ALA A 88 6.12 0.36 -6.32
CA ALA A 88 6.30 -0.33 -5.05
C ALA A 88 5.02 -1.07 -4.58
N SER A 89 3.91 -0.88 -5.28
CA SER A 89 2.68 -1.65 -5.10
C SER A 89 1.94 -1.79 -6.42
N LEU A 90 1.10 -2.84 -6.54
CA LEU A 90 0.36 -3.13 -7.77
C LEU A 90 -0.97 -3.83 -7.52
N ALA A 91 -1.83 -3.80 -8.53
CA ALA A 91 -3.03 -4.61 -8.60
C ALA A 91 -3.14 -5.25 -9.99
N ASN A 92 -3.20 -6.58 -10.04
CA ASN A 92 -3.44 -7.32 -11.27
C ASN A 92 -4.93 -7.63 -11.40
N ARG A 93 -5.64 -6.81 -12.18
CA ARG A 93 -7.06 -6.98 -12.53
C ARG A 93 -7.25 -7.39 -13.99
N THR A 94 -6.18 -7.78 -14.68
CA THR A 94 -6.20 -8.10 -16.12
C THR A 94 -6.98 -9.37 -16.45
N GLY A 95 -7.19 -10.28 -15.48
CA GLY A 95 -7.74 -11.61 -15.77
C GLY A 95 -6.70 -12.58 -16.35
N ARG A 96 -5.40 -12.23 -16.31
CA ARG A 96 -4.25 -13.00 -16.80
C ARG A 96 -3.09 -12.98 -15.80
N PRO A 97 -2.22 -13.99 -15.77
CA PRO A 97 -0.98 -13.91 -15.00
C PRO A 97 -0.13 -12.72 -15.47
N VAL A 98 0.49 -12.03 -14.52
CA VAL A 98 1.41 -10.92 -14.79
C VAL A 98 2.70 -11.16 -14.00
N THR A 99 3.84 -11.14 -14.68
CA THR A 99 5.16 -11.14 -14.03
C THR A 99 5.67 -9.71 -13.93
N THR A 100 6.12 -9.30 -12.76
CA THR A 100 6.83 -8.03 -12.56
C THR A 100 8.32 -8.28 -12.38
N TYR A 101 9.15 -7.31 -12.75
CA TYR A 101 10.60 -7.43 -12.74
C TYR A 101 11.25 -6.22 -12.06
N GLN A 102 12.33 -6.46 -11.30
CA GLN A 102 13.24 -5.41 -10.82
C GLN A 102 14.07 -4.80 -11.97
N SER A 103 14.28 -5.56 -13.05
CA SER A 103 14.92 -5.11 -14.27
C SER A 103 13.94 -4.35 -15.17
N ALA A 104 14.41 -3.29 -15.82
CA ALA A 104 13.64 -2.58 -16.85
C ALA A 104 13.64 -3.31 -18.21
N GLN A 105 14.36 -4.42 -18.33
CA GLN A 105 14.45 -5.25 -19.55
C GLN A 105 13.86 -6.65 -19.34
N CYS A 106 13.09 -6.86 -18.27
CA CYS A 106 12.55 -8.17 -17.89
C CYS A 106 13.63 -9.26 -17.76
N ALA A 107 14.83 -8.88 -17.32
CA ALA A 107 15.93 -9.82 -17.10
C ALA A 107 15.65 -10.71 -15.88
N GLU A 108 15.79 -12.02 -16.06
CA GLU A 108 15.55 -13.04 -15.03
C GLU A 108 16.75 -13.27 -14.10
N THR A 109 17.88 -12.61 -14.37
CA THR A 109 19.03 -12.60 -13.45
C THR A 109 18.81 -11.70 -12.23
N GLY A 110 17.78 -10.83 -12.27
CA GLY A 110 17.32 -10.06 -11.12
C GLY A 110 16.01 -10.61 -10.58
N GLU A 111 15.43 -9.93 -9.60
CA GLU A 111 14.22 -10.36 -8.92
C GLU A 111 12.99 -10.19 -9.82
N TYR A 112 12.11 -11.20 -9.80
CA TYR A 112 10.83 -11.20 -10.48
C TYR A 112 9.82 -12.10 -9.74
N ASP A 113 8.53 -11.78 -9.87
CA ASP A 113 7.42 -12.52 -9.29
C ASP A 113 6.25 -12.55 -10.26
N THR A 114 5.51 -13.66 -10.29
CA THR A 114 4.30 -13.81 -11.10
C THR A 114 3.06 -13.79 -10.21
N TYR A 115 2.15 -12.86 -10.50
CA TYR A 115 0.87 -12.70 -9.81
C TYR A 115 -0.29 -13.28 -10.64
N PRO A 116 -1.19 -14.05 -10.04
CA PRO A 116 -2.30 -14.68 -10.77
C PRO A 116 -3.31 -13.65 -11.29
N GLY A 117 -4.00 -14.01 -12.38
CA GLY A 117 -5.00 -13.15 -13.02
C GLY A 117 -6.34 -13.02 -12.30
N GLY A 118 -6.55 -13.78 -11.22
CA GLY A 118 -7.82 -13.82 -10.46
C GLY A 118 -8.14 -12.55 -9.66
N GLY A 119 -7.31 -11.50 -9.74
CA GLY A 119 -7.50 -10.26 -8.99
C GLY A 119 -6.56 -10.13 -7.79
N SER A 120 -5.25 -9.98 -8.04
CA SER A 120 -4.26 -9.77 -6.97
C SER A 120 -4.14 -8.30 -6.59
N TRP A 121 -4.03 -8.03 -5.29
CA TRP A 121 -3.70 -6.72 -4.73
C TRP A 121 -2.46 -6.85 -3.85
N VAL A 122 -1.40 -6.14 -4.21
CA VAL A 122 -0.07 -6.24 -3.60
C VAL A 122 0.31 -4.87 -3.03
N PRO A 123 0.05 -4.61 -1.75
CA PRO A 123 0.31 -3.30 -1.13
C PRO A 123 1.81 -3.01 -0.96
N ARG A 124 2.66 -4.04 -0.95
CA ARG A 124 4.12 -3.92 -0.98
C ARG A 124 4.70 -5.00 -1.88
N SER A 125 5.30 -4.58 -2.99
CA SER A 125 6.16 -5.46 -3.79
C SER A 125 7.48 -5.70 -3.05
N PRO A 126 8.09 -6.89 -3.13
CA PRO A 126 9.37 -7.17 -2.50
C PRO A 126 10.55 -6.40 -3.12
N TYR A 127 10.36 -5.81 -4.31
CA TYR A 127 11.33 -4.97 -5.00
C TYR A 127 10.63 -3.80 -5.72
N GLN A 128 11.43 -2.91 -6.30
CA GLN A 128 10.92 -1.83 -7.14
C GLN A 128 10.68 -2.36 -8.55
N VAL A 129 9.41 -2.48 -8.93
CA VAL A 129 9.00 -2.95 -10.27
C VAL A 129 9.40 -1.92 -11.31
N ARG A 130 10.13 -2.35 -12.35
CA ARG A 130 10.58 -1.49 -13.47
C ARG A 130 10.06 -1.95 -14.83
N ALA A 131 9.62 -3.19 -14.94
CA ALA A 131 8.94 -3.72 -16.12
C ALA A 131 7.97 -4.83 -15.72
N PHE A 132 7.09 -5.20 -16.64
CA PHE A 132 6.20 -6.34 -16.48
C PHE A 132 5.99 -7.09 -17.80
N LYS A 133 5.50 -8.33 -17.71
CA LYS A 133 4.98 -9.13 -18.81
C LYS A 133 3.57 -9.62 -18.47
N VAL A 134 2.65 -9.54 -19.42
CA VAL A 134 1.34 -10.19 -19.32
C VAL A 134 1.41 -11.52 -20.06
N TRP A 135 0.91 -12.59 -19.45
CA TRP A 135 0.96 -13.92 -20.03
C TRP A 135 -0.39 -14.36 -20.61
N GLU A 136 -0.37 -15.40 -21.40
CA GLU A 136 -1.59 -16.15 -21.74
C GLU A 136 -2.27 -16.74 -20.49
N ARG A 137 -3.52 -17.19 -20.63
CA ARG A 137 -4.28 -17.77 -19.50
C ARG A 137 -3.89 -19.23 -19.27
#